data_AF-A0A841HXA5-F1
#
_entry.id   AF-A0A841HXA5-F1
#
_cell.length_a   1.000
_cell.length_b   1.000
_cell.length_c   1.000
_cell.angle_alpha   90.00
_cell.angle_beta   90.00
_cell.angle_gamma   90.00
#
_symmetry.space_group_name_H-M   'P 1'
#
loop_
_entity.id
_entity.type
_entity.pdbx_description
1 polymer ?
#
loop_
_entity_poly.entity_id
_entity_poly.type
_entity_poly.pdbx_seq_one_letter_code
_entity_poly.pdbx_strand_id
1 'polypeptide(L)'
;MKPALLPAALLSAALALGSCGPRTEPDLPARVMGAAIGTYDQRLERREKLPDRRRMVVWDKDPAELGVRSARVLYDSEQRTQTWQVRLEEPRNTLEAYLGSAPRRLGEREGLTVYRAEQGMLRGAVVTVGNGQMDLYSQTYLFRYETGLASWVQAQP
;
A
#
# COMPACT_ATOMS: atom_id res chain seq x y z
N MET A 1 -23.92 -9.43 -70.90
CA MET A 1 -24.45 -9.43 -69.51
C MET A 1 -23.25 -9.52 -68.58
N LYS A 2 -22.88 -8.43 -67.90
CA LYS A 2 -21.70 -8.35 -67.01
C LYS A 2 -22.17 -8.39 -65.55
N PRO A 3 -21.53 -9.17 -64.67
CA PRO A 3 -21.93 -9.27 -63.27
C PRO A 3 -21.52 -8.02 -62.49
N ALA A 4 -22.40 -7.58 -61.60
CA ALA A 4 -22.17 -6.47 -60.68
C ALA A 4 -21.24 -6.91 -59.54
N LEU A 5 -20.12 -6.19 -59.37
CA LEU A 5 -19.20 -6.32 -58.25
C LEU A 5 -19.69 -5.43 -57.09
N LEU A 6 -20.09 -6.06 -55.99
CA LEU A 6 -20.39 -5.40 -54.71
C LEU A 6 -19.08 -5.08 -53.98
N PRO A 7 -18.87 -3.84 -53.47
CA PRO A 7 -17.73 -3.56 -52.60
C PRO A 7 -18.13 -3.83 -51.14
N ALA A 8 -17.79 -5.03 -50.65
CA ALA A 8 -17.77 -5.37 -49.23
C ALA A 8 -16.41 -4.99 -48.63
N ALA A 9 -16.22 -3.73 -48.21
CA ALA A 9 -14.96 -3.31 -47.58
C ALA A 9 -15.11 -2.04 -46.72
N LEU A 10 -15.98 -2.02 -45.70
CA LEU A 10 -16.10 -0.86 -44.80
C LEU A 10 -16.57 -1.27 -43.40
N LEU A 11 -15.87 -2.18 -42.70
CA LEU A 11 -16.24 -2.51 -41.31
C LEU A 11 -15.12 -3.01 -40.40
N SER A 12 -13.89 -2.45 -40.52
CA SER A 12 -12.76 -2.86 -39.66
C SER A 12 -12.00 -1.71 -38.96
N ALA A 13 -12.49 -0.47 -38.98
CA ALA A 13 -11.71 0.69 -38.50
C ALA A 13 -12.11 1.26 -37.11
N ALA A 14 -13.08 0.67 -36.39
CA ALA A 14 -13.67 1.32 -35.21
C ALA A 14 -13.17 0.81 -33.83
N LEU A 15 -12.23 -0.14 -33.76
CA LEU A 15 -11.83 -0.78 -32.50
C LEU A 15 -10.43 -0.37 -31.97
N ALA A 16 -9.74 0.56 -32.63
CA ALA A 16 -8.40 1.01 -32.21
C ALA A 16 -8.39 2.34 -31.41
N LEU A 17 -9.55 2.83 -30.96
CA LEU A 17 -9.64 3.91 -29.97
C LEU A 17 -9.52 3.34 -28.55
N GLY A 18 -8.47 2.54 -28.33
CA GLY A 18 -8.04 2.11 -27.01
C GLY A 18 -7.43 3.30 -26.28
N SER A 19 -8.28 4.02 -25.55
CA SER A 19 -7.99 5.00 -24.50
C SER A 19 -6.52 5.08 -24.06
N CYS A 20 -5.74 5.95 -24.71
CA CYS A 20 -4.54 6.54 -24.11
C CYS A 20 -4.98 7.73 -23.26
N GLY A 21 -5.68 7.46 -22.16
CA GLY A 21 -5.90 8.48 -21.13
C GLY A 21 -4.60 8.78 -20.39
N PRO A 22 -4.36 10.03 -19.94
CA PRO A 22 -3.21 10.34 -19.11
C PRO A 22 -3.24 9.45 -17.87
N ARG A 23 -2.12 8.77 -17.61
CA ARG A 23 -1.97 7.91 -16.43
C ARG A 23 -1.90 8.83 -15.22
N THR A 24 -3.04 9.05 -14.55
CA THR A 24 -3.10 9.79 -13.29
C THR A 24 -2.08 9.17 -12.34
N GLU A 25 -1.16 9.98 -11.81
CA GLU A 25 -0.24 9.48 -10.80
C GLU A 25 -1.04 8.93 -9.61
N PRO A 26 -0.67 7.76 -9.08
CA PRO A 26 -1.37 7.21 -7.92
C PRO A 26 -1.30 8.18 -6.75
N ASP A 27 -2.39 8.30 -6.00
CA ASP A 27 -2.42 9.03 -4.75
C ASP A 27 -1.52 8.37 -3.70
N LEU A 28 -1.18 9.10 -2.63
CA LEU A 28 -0.26 8.62 -1.60
C LEU A 28 -0.72 7.30 -0.94
N PRO A 29 -2.02 7.07 -0.64
CA PRO A 29 -2.51 5.79 -0.16
C PRO A 29 -2.25 4.64 -1.12
N ALA A 30 -2.47 4.84 -2.43
CA ALA A 30 -2.17 3.84 -3.45
C ALA A 30 -0.66 3.57 -3.55
N ARG A 31 0.19 4.58 -3.36
CA ARG A 31 1.65 4.40 -3.29
C ARG A 31 2.05 3.57 -2.07
N VAL A 32 1.51 3.86 -0.89
CA VAL A 32 1.77 3.06 0.33
C VAL A 32 1.35 1.60 0.14
N MET A 33 0.13 1.38 -0.38
CA MET A 33 -0.34 0.03 -0.70
C MET A 33 0.54 -0.63 -1.76
N GLY A 34 0.96 0.11 -2.78
CA GLY A 34 1.91 -0.33 -3.80
C GLY A 34 3.22 -0.81 -3.19
N ALA A 35 3.80 -0.07 -2.24
CA ALA A 35 4.99 -0.51 -1.51
C ALA A 35 4.73 -1.80 -0.72
N ALA A 36 3.60 -1.87 0.00
CA ALA A 36 3.22 -3.05 0.78
C ALA A 36 3.17 -4.32 -0.09
N ILE A 37 2.56 -4.23 -1.28
CA ILE A 37 2.37 -5.39 -2.18
C ILE A 37 3.53 -5.60 -3.17
N GLY A 38 4.50 -4.69 -3.21
CA GLY A 38 5.75 -4.85 -3.94
C GLY A 38 5.83 -4.21 -5.32
N THR A 39 4.97 -3.23 -5.62
CA THR A 39 5.03 -2.44 -6.85
C THR A 39 6.37 -1.73 -7.04
N TYR A 40 7.08 -1.40 -5.95
CA TYR A 40 8.35 -0.65 -5.99
C TYR A 40 9.58 -1.50 -5.67
N ASP A 41 9.43 -2.83 -5.63
CA ASP A 41 10.52 -3.73 -5.26
C ASP A 41 11.69 -3.72 -6.24
N GLN A 42 11.50 -3.30 -7.48
CA GLN A 42 12.62 -3.14 -8.43
C GLN A 42 13.60 -2.01 -8.06
N ARG A 43 13.25 -1.17 -7.07
CA ARG A 43 14.03 -0.02 -6.61
C ARG A 43 14.51 -0.14 -5.16
N LEU A 44 14.31 -1.28 -4.52
CA LEU A 44 14.81 -1.55 -3.15
C LEU A 44 16.34 -1.63 -3.12
N GLU A 45 16.97 -1.27 -2.00
CA GLU A 45 18.41 -1.51 -1.83
C GLU A 45 18.70 -2.93 -1.33
N ARG A 46 17.84 -3.47 -0.47
CA ARG A 46 18.02 -4.85 0.02
C ARG A 46 16.72 -5.56 0.36
N ARG A 47 16.79 -6.88 0.23
CA ARG A 47 15.76 -7.82 0.64
C ARG A 47 16.38 -8.85 1.58
N GLU A 48 15.74 -9.06 2.72
CA GLU A 48 16.18 -9.98 3.76
C GLU A 48 15.13 -11.06 3.99
N LYS A 49 15.58 -12.29 4.29
CA LYS A 49 14.72 -13.39 4.72
C LYS A 49 14.78 -13.48 6.24
N LEU A 50 13.62 -13.46 6.88
CA LEU A 50 13.51 -13.61 8.33
C LEU A 50 13.29 -15.08 8.72
N PRO A 51 13.57 -15.48 9.97
CA PRO A 51 13.47 -16.87 10.41
C PRO A 51 12.08 -17.49 10.31
N ASP A 52 11.03 -16.67 10.33
CA ASP A 52 9.62 -17.06 10.48
C ASP A 52 8.82 -16.95 9.17
N ARG A 53 9.47 -17.26 8.04
CA ARG A 53 8.93 -17.14 6.67
C ARG A 53 8.62 -15.71 6.22
N ARG A 54 8.73 -14.72 7.09
CA ARG A 54 8.64 -13.32 6.69
C ARG A 54 9.85 -12.93 5.84
N ARG A 55 9.64 -11.91 5.03
CA ARG A 55 10.69 -11.21 4.30
C ARG A 55 10.61 -9.73 4.64
N MET A 56 11.73 -9.06 4.54
CA MET A 56 11.82 -7.62 4.68
C MET A 56 12.39 -7.04 3.40
N VAL A 57 11.81 -5.95 2.91
CA VAL A 57 12.42 -5.08 1.89
C VAL A 57 12.67 -3.72 2.50
N VAL A 58 13.76 -3.08 2.07
CA VAL A 58 14.22 -1.81 2.63
C VAL A 58 14.48 -0.82 1.49
N TRP A 59 14.00 0.40 1.70
CA TRP A 59 14.24 1.61 0.92
C TRP A 59 14.91 2.66 1.82
N ASP A 60 16.24 2.73 1.86
CA ASP A 60 17.00 3.66 2.72
C ASP A 60 17.40 4.96 2.00
N LYS A 61 17.29 5.03 0.66
CA LYS A 61 17.70 6.20 -0.13
C LYS A 61 16.52 7.10 -0.51
N ASP A 62 15.77 7.57 0.49
CA ASP A 62 14.70 8.57 0.32
C ASP A 62 13.68 8.19 -0.77
N PRO A 63 12.82 7.17 -0.54
CA PRO A 63 11.83 6.75 -1.53
C PRO A 63 10.80 7.85 -1.77
N ALA A 64 11.08 8.71 -2.76
CA ALA A 64 10.33 9.94 -3.03
C ALA A 64 8.83 9.69 -3.28
N GLU A 65 8.47 8.56 -3.89
CA GLU A 65 7.07 8.14 -4.04
C GLU A 65 6.29 8.05 -2.71
N LEU A 66 6.96 7.73 -1.61
CA LEU A 66 6.36 7.56 -0.29
C LEU A 66 6.52 8.83 0.57
N GLY A 67 7.34 9.80 0.14
CA GLY A 67 7.55 11.06 0.87
C GLY A 67 8.09 10.86 2.29
N VAL A 68 9.07 9.95 2.46
CA VAL A 68 9.66 9.54 3.75
C VAL A 68 11.18 9.46 3.59
N ARG A 69 11.94 9.60 4.68
CA ARG A 69 13.41 9.44 4.63
C ARG A 69 13.81 8.00 4.31
N SER A 70 13.12 7.02 4.89
CA SER A 70 13.26 5.62 4.54
C SER A 70 11.97 4.84 4.80
N ALA A 71 11.87 3.68 4.15
CA ALA A 71 10.74 2.77 4.31
C ALA A 71 11.21 1.33 4.45
N ARG A 72 10.46 0.53 5.21
CA ARG A 72 10.64 -0.93 5.26
C ARG A 72 9.28 -1.61 5.11
N VAL A 73 9.25 -2.75 4.45
CA VAL A 73 8.06 -3.60 4.43
C VAL A 73 8.41 -4.99 4.90
N LEU A 74 7.78 -5.41 5.99
CA LEU A 74 7.78 -6.79 6.47
C LEU A 74 6.54 -7.50 5.93
N TYR A 75 6.69 -8.71 5.40
CA TYR A 75 5.56 -9.45 4.82
C TYR A 75 5.74 -10.96 4.86
N ASP A 76 4.63 -11.69 4.86
CA ASP A 76 4.61 -13.15 4.68
C ASP A 76 4.87 -13.50 3.19
N SER A 77 5.85 -14.37 2.90
CA SER A 77 6.23 -14.68 1.52
C SER A 77 5.12 -15.31 0.68
N GLU A 78 4.19 -16.03 1.31
CA GLU A 78 3.10 -16.73 0.65
C GLU A 78 1.84 -15.86 0.54
N GLN A 79 1.71 -14.85 1.40
CA GLN A 79 0.48 -14.05 1.55
C GLN A 79 0.76 -12.55 1.61
N ARG A 80 1.73 -12.07 0.82
CA ARG A 80 2.19 -10.67 0.88
C ARG A 80 1.07 -9.64 0.78
N THR A 81 0.10 -9.83 -0.12
CA THR A 81 -0.99 -8.87 -0.34
C THR A 81 -1.91 -8.71 0.88
N GLN A 82 -1.94 -9.71 1.77
CA GLN A 82 -2.83 -9.75 2.94
C GLN A 82 -2.07 -9.57 4.25
N THR A 83 -0.78 -9.92 4.29
CA THR A 83 0.01 -10.02 5.52
C THR A 83 1.27 -9.19 5.36
N TRP A 84 1.18 -7.93 5.74
CA TRP A 84 2.25 -6.95 5.62
C TRP A 84 2.24 -5.92 6.75
N GLN A 85 3.40 -5.35 7.02
CA GLN A 85 3.60 -4.16 7.82
C GLN A 85 4.51 -3.20 7.03
N VAL A 86 4.08 -1.95 6.89
CA VAL A 86 4.86 -0.88 6.28
C VAL A 86 5.36 0.03 7.39
N ARG A 87 6.67 0.21 7.49
CA ARG A 87 7.31 1.21 8.34
C ARG A 87 7.74 2.39 7.50
N LEU A 88 7.31 3.58 7.89
CA LEU A 88 7.68 4.85 7.28
C LEU A 88 8.46 5.68 8.32
N GLU A 89 9.72 6.00 8.00
CA GLU A 89 10.61 6.78 8.87
C GLU A 89 10.62 8.24 8.39
N GLU A 90 10.38 9.17 9.31
CA GLU A 90 10.24 10.61 9.07
C GLU A 90 9.26 10.93 7.92
N PRO A 91 7.97 10.56 8.06
CA PRO A 91 6.95 10.92 7.09
C PRO A 91 6.83 12.43 6.94
N ARG A 92 6.85 12.91 5.69
CA ARG A 92 6.79 14.34 5.36
C ARG A 92 5.37 14.86 5.13
N ASN A 93 4.39 13.95 5.06
CA ASN A 93 2.98 14.27 4.90
C ASN A 93 2.18 13.97 6.18
N THR A 94 0.94 14.48 6.25
CA THR A 94 0.05 14.17 7.38
C THR A 94 -0.42 12.72 7.33
N LEU A 95 -0.85 12.20 8.48
CA LEU A 95 -1.43 10.86 8.57
C LEU A 95 -2.64 10.70 7.62
N GLU A 96 -3.49 11.72 7.52
CA GLU A 96 -4.65 11.73 6.62
C GLU A 96 -4.24 11.62 5.15
N ALA A 97 -3.12 12.24 4.75
CA ALA A 97 -2.61 12.13 3.39
C ALA A 97 -2.14 10.70 3.08
N TYR A 98 -1.47 10.03 4.03
CA TYR A 98 -1.07 8.63 3.88
C TYR A 98 -2.25 7.66 3.83
N LEU A 99 -3.33 7.96 4.56
CA LEU A 99 -4.51 7.09 4.65
C LEU A 99 -5.62 7.43 3.64
N GLY A 100 -5.56 8.62 3.03
CA GLY A 100 -6.56 9.13 2.09
C GLY A 100 -7.86 9.56 2.75
N SER A 101 -7.93 9.53 4.08
CA SER A 101 -9.11 9.87 4.88
C SER A 101 -8.71 10.14 6.33
N ALA A 102 -9.61 10.81 7.07
CA ALA A 102 -9.44 11.00 8.50
C ALA A 102 -9.47 9.64 9.23
N PRO A 103 -8.42 9.29 9.99
CA PRO A 103 -8.42 8.06 10.76
C PRO A 103 -9.22 8.20 12.05
N ARG A 104 -9.65 7.05 12.58
CA ARG A 104 -10.19 6.97 13.94
C ARG A 104 -9.06 6.76 14.93
N ARG A 105 -8.89 7.66 15.90
CA ARG A 105 -7.93 7.47 17.01
C ARG A 105 -8.48 6.42 17.97
N LEU A 106 -7.68 5.39 18.25
CA LEU A 106 -8.02 4.31 19.17
C LEU A 106 -7.48 4.56 20.58
N GLY A 107 -6.41 5.33 20.72
CA GLY A 107 -5.80 5.67 22.01
C GLY A 107 -4.29 5.75 21.93
N GLU A 108 -3.64 5.60 23.08
CA GLU A 108 -2.18 5.53 23.20
C GLU A 108 -1.75 4.21 23.80
N ARG A 109 -0.61 3.71 23.33
CA ARG A 109 0.01 2.50 23.83
C ARG A 109 1.52 2.60 23.72
N GLU A 110 2.22 2.36 24.82
CA GLU A 110 3.69 2.32 24.84
C GLU A 110 4.32 3.61 24.26
N GLY A 111 3.67 4.76 24.48
CA GLY A 111 4.11 6.06 23.97
C GLY A 111 3.79 6.32 22.50
N LEU A 112 3.08 5.41 21.83
CA LEU A 112 2.62 5.56 20.44
C LEU A 112 1.13 5.89 20.41
N THR A 113 0.73 6.82 19.55
CA THR A 113 -0.70 7.01 19.27
C THR A 113 -1.15 5.99 18.24
N VAL A 114 -2.25 5.29 18.52
CA VAL A 114 -2.78 4.24 17.66
C VAL A 114 -4.06 4.71 16.97
N TYR A 115 -4.16 4.40 15.69
CA TYR A 115 -5.26 4.77 14.81
C TYR A 115 -5.77 3.56 14.02
N ARG A 116 -6.98 3.70 13.48
CA ARG A 116 -7.56 2.82 12.47
C ARG A 116 -7.91 3.64 11.24
N ALA A 117 -7.52 3.15 10.07
CA ALA A 117 -7.99 3.68 8.80
C ALA A 117 -9.44 3.22 8.56
N GLU A 118 -10.36 4.15 8.34
CA GLU A 118 -11.79 3.86 8.23
C GLU A 118 -12.26 3.72 6.77
N GLN A 119 -11.52 4.26 5.79
CA GLN A 119 -11.92 4.31 4.38
C GLN A 119 -10.74 4.05 3.44
N GLY A 120 -11.03 3.94 2.14
CA GLY A 120 -10.03 3.84 1.07
C GLY A 120 -9.31 2.49 1.00
N MET A 121 -8.18 2.47 0.27
CA MET A 121 -7.39 1.25 0.02
C MET A 121 -6.77 0.65 1.28
N LEU A 122 -6.52 1.50 2.29
CA LEU A 122 -5.95 1.10 3.57
C LEU A 122 -7.03 0.83 4.62
N ARG A 123 -8.33 0.79 4.25
CA ARG A 123 -9.42 0.55 5.19
C ARG A 123 -9.15 -0.67 6.07
N GLY A 124 -9.28 -0.47 7.37
CA GLY A 124 -9.07 -1.49 8.38
C GLY A 124 -7.62 -1.71 8.77
N ALA A 125 -6.64 -1.04 8.13
CA ALA A 125 -5.28 -1.02 8.61
C ALA A 125 -5.21 -0.33 9.97
N VAL A 126 -4.39 -0.89 10.86
CA VAL A 126 -4.02 -0.25 12.13
C VAL A 126 -2.76 0.55 11.88
N VAL A 127 -2.66 1.73 12.48
CA VAL A 127 -1.51 2.61 12.34
C VAL A 127 -1.01 3.03 13.70
N THR A 128 0.29 2.95 13.94
CA THR A 128 0.94 3.55 15.12
C THR A 128 1.79 4.72 14.67
N VAL A 129 1.76 5.81 15.44
CA VAL A 129 2.52 7.03 15.17
C VAL A 129 3.25 7.46 16.43
N GLY A 130 4.56 7.70 16.31
CA GLY A 130 5.39 8.20 17.40
C GLY A 130 6.88 8.11 17.05
N ASN A 131 7.72 8.86 17.76
CA ASN A 131 9.18 8.83 17.60
C ASN A 131 9.67 9.09 16.16
N GLY A 132 8.96 9.93 15.40
CA GLY A 132 9.28 10.20 13.99
C GLY A 132 8.96 9.04 13.04
N GLN A 133 8.24 8.02 13.51
CA GLN A 133 7.90 6.82 12.74
C GLN A 133 6.38 6.67 12.60
N MET A 134 5.96 6.09 11.49
CA MET A 134 4.60 5.62 11.26
C MET A 134 4.64 4.16 10.79
N ASP A 135 4.04 3.25 11.57
CA ASP A 135 3.88 1.85 11.17
C ASP A 135 2.42 1.57 10.79
N LEU A 136 2.20 1.04 9.59
CA LEU A 136 0.91 0.59 9.10
C LEU A 136 0.88 -0.93 9.04
N TYR A 137 -0.15 -1.54 9.62
CA TYR A 137 -0.30 -2.98 9.71
C TYR A 137 -1.55 -3.42 8.97
N SER A 138 -1.43 -4.44 8.13
CA SER A 138 -2.62 -5.18 7.71
C SER A 138 -3.23 -5.91 8.92
N GLN A 139 -4.54 -6.14 8.90
CA GLN A 139 -5.20 -6.86 9.99
C GLN A 139 -4.58 -8.25 10.21
N THR A 140 -4.33 -8.99 9.13
CA THR A 140 -3.74 -10.32 9.21
C THR A 140 -2.33 -10.29 9.78
N TYR A 141 -1.51 -9.29 9.42
CA TYR A 141 -0.18 -9.14 10.01
C TYR A 141 -0.28 -8.88 11.52
N LEU A 142 -1.18 -7.98 11.91
CA LEU A 142 -1.39 -7.61 13.29
C LEU A 142 -1.75 -8.84 14.14
N PHE A 143 -2.71 -9.64 13.70
CA PHE A 143 -3.15 -10.84 14.42
C PHE A 143 -2.11 -11.96 14.46
N ARG A 144 -1.24 -12.07 13.45
CA ARG A 144 -0.23 -13.14 13.39
C ARG A 144 1.04 -12.82 14.14
N TYR A 145 1.51 -11.58 14.04
CA TYR A 145 2.86 -11.21 14.47
C TYR A 145 2.90 -10.15 15.58
N GLU A 146 1.84 -9.37 15.74
CA GLU A 146 1.75 -8.28 16.74
C GLU A 146 0.56 -8.51 17.68
N THR A 147 0.46 -9.73 18.23
CA THR A 147 -0.69 -10.21 19.01
C THR A 147 -1.03 -9.32 20.22
N GLY A 148 0.00 -8.71 20.82
CA GLY A 148 -0.17 -7.70 21.85
C GLY A 148 -0.99 -6.53 21.35
N LEU A 149 -0.57 -5.89 20.24
CA LEU A 149 -1.28 -4.76 19.64
C LEU A 149 -2.68 -5.18 19.13
N ALA A 150 -2.79 -6.37 18.55
CA ALA A 150 -4.05 -6.92 18.05
C ALA A 150 -5.13 -7.00 19.16
N SER A 151 -4.78 -7.61 20.30
CA SER A 151 -5.72 -7.77 21.43
C SER A 151 -6.15 -6.44 22.02
N TRP A 152 -5.23 -5.48 22.13
CA TRP A 152 -5.54 -4.13 22.60
C TRP A 152 -6.47 -3.38 21.63
N VAL A 153 -6.23 -3.47 20.32
CA VAL A 153 -7.08 -2.86 19.28
C VAL A 153 -8.49 -3.45 19.30
N GLN A 154 -8.64 -4.75 19.57
CA GLN A 154 -9.95 -5.39 19.72
C GLN A 154 -10.71 -4.94 20.97
N ALA A 155 -10.00 -4.57 22.03
CA ALA A 155 -10.59 -4.06 23.26
C ALA A 155 -11.04 -2.58 23.16
N GLN A 156 -10.65 -1.87 22.10
CA GLN A 156 -11.10 -0.49 21.88
C GLN A 156 -12.48 -0.46 21.21
N PRO A 157 -13.42 0.34 21.72
CA PRO A 157 -14.77 0.47 21.16
C PRO A 157 -14.77 1.07 19.74
#